data_AF-A0A970DGB5-F1
#
_entry.id   AF-A0A970DGB5-F1
#
_cell.length_a   1.000
_cell.length_b   1.000
_cell.length_c   1.000
_cell.angle_alpha   90.00
_cell.angle_beta   90.00
_cell.angle_gamma   90.00
#
_symmetry.space_group_name_H-M   'P 1'
#
loop_
_entity.id
_entity.type
_entity.pdbx_description
1 polymer ?
#
loop_
_entity_poly.entity_id
_entity_poly.type
_entity_poly.pdbx_seq_one_letter_code
_entity_poly.pdbx_strand_id
1 'polypeptide(L)'
;RYTILAGGNPDKLIVVGTIEKSGEDVKIPDWQPGSWYERPKGSPSLEQWETMLGRKYVPYTPQKGRFTMNDTVIDMKEHSLVIKALHWYIKRLISKGAKPGTPEYRMLIESSAGSPLRSLQIASGIKGNIFKGLLAMANGKYIKGIKILLKG
;
A
#
# COMPACT_ATOMS: atom_id res chain seq x y z
N ARG A 1 -7.09 -10.07 34.08
CA ARG A 1 -7.44 -8.78 34.70
C ARG A 1 -6.64 -7.68 34.00
N TYR A 2 -7.29 -6.62 33.52
CA TYR A 2 -6.67 -5.49 32.84
C TYR A 2 -6.94 -4.21 33.63
N THR A 3 -5.93 -3.36 33.78
CA THR A 3 -6.06 -2.04 34.42
C THR A 3 -6.30 -0.99 33.36
N ILE A 4 -7.35 -0.19 33.52
CA ILE A 4 -7.68 0.89 32.61
C ILE A 4 -7.04 2.16 33.14
N LEU A 5 -6.18 2.73 32.31
CA LEU A 5 -5.48 3.99 32.57
C LEU A 5 -6.06 5.07 31.64
N ALA A 6 -6.36 6.25 32.18
CA ALA A 6 -6.83 7.38 31.38
C ALA A 6 -6.04 8.65 31.70
N GLY A 7 -5.76 9.46 30.68
CA GLY A 7 -5.07 10.74 30.81
C GLY A 7 -4.72 11.32 29.44
N GLY A 8 -4.43 12.62 29.40
CA GLY A 8 -4.07 13.32 28.16
C GLY A 8 -2.61 13.16 27.73
N ASN A 9 -1.79 12.49 28.55
CA ASN A 9 -0.37 12.26 28.31
C ASN A 9 0.03 10.87 28.87
N PRO A 10 0.79 10.04 28.13
CA PRO A 10 1.28 8.74 28.59
C PRO A 10 2.02 8.76 29.94
N ASP A 11 2.72 9.86 30.26
CA ASP A 11 3.48 10.01 31.50
C ASP A 11 2.61 10.47 32.68
N LYS A 12 1.35 10.85 32.43
CA LYS A 12 0.39 11.36 33.42
C LYS A 12 -0.95 10.65 33.30
N LEU A 13 -0.91 9.33 33.43
CA LEU A 13 -2.10 8.49 33.43
C LEU A 13 -2.57 8.23 34.87
N ILE A 14 -3.88 8.27 35.07
CA ILE A 14 -4.53 7.85 36.33
C ILE A 14 -5.25 6.52 36.13
N VAL A 15 -5.27 5.69 37.17
CA VAL A 15 -6.06 4.45 37.17
C VAL A 15 -7.54 4.82 37.30
N VAL A 16 -8.34 4.44 36.31
CA VAL A 16 -9.80 4.70 36.31
C VAL A 16 -10.63 3.46 36.60
N GLY A 17 -10.01 2.28 36.60
CA GLY A 17 -10.68 1.04 37.00
C GLY A 17 -9.93 -0.21 36.56
N THR A 18 -10.49 -1.37 36.88
CA THR A 18 -10.01 -2.67 36.38
C THR A 18 -11.15 -3.45 35.77
N ILE A 19 -10.89 -4.11 34.65
CA ILE A 19 -11.83 -5.01 33.98
C ILE A 19 -11.27 -6.43 33.99
N GLU A 20 -12.14 -7.40 34.25
CA GLU A 20 -11.84 -8.81 34.04
C GLU A 20 -12.41 -9.23 32.69
N LYS A 21 -11.52 -9.75 31.85
CA LYS A 21 -11.86 -10.37 30.58
C LYS A 21 -11.35 -11.80 30.68
N SER A 22 -12.26 -12.76 30.65
CA SER A 22 -11.94 -14.13 30.32
C SER A 22 -11.48 -14.11 28.86
N GLY A 23 -10.20 -14.40 28.62
CA GLY A 23 -9.72 -14.62 27.26
C GLY A 23 -10.40 -15.83 26.64
N GLU A 24 -10.21 -16.00 25.34
CA GLU A 24 -10.60 -17.22 24.65
C GLU A 24 -9.38 -18.12 24.50
N ASP A 25 -9.53 -19.41 24.81
CA ASP A 25 -8.52 -20.40 24.48
C ASP A 25 -8.58 -20.67 22.98
N VAL A 26 -7.59 -20.11 22.27
CA VAL A 26 -7.40 -20.36 20.84
C VAL A 26 -6.47 -21.55 20.69
N LYS A 27 -6.88 -22.54 19.89
CA LYS A 27 -6.02 -23.68 19.56
C LYS A 27 -4.76 -23.18 18.85
N ILE A 28 -3.61 -23.42 19.48
CA ILE A 28 -2.30 -23.13 18.88
C ILE A 28 -2.14 -24.06 17.66
N PRO A 29 -1.84 -23.53 16.46
CA PRO A 29 -1.56 -24.34 15.30
C PRO A 29 -0.31 -25.21 15.50
N ASP A 30 -0.34 -26.45 14.99
CA ASP A 30 0.75 -27.42 15.16
C ASP A 30 2.09 -26.93 14.59
N TRP A 31 2.07 -26.01 13.63
CA TRP A 31 3.27 -25.42 13.01
C TRP A 31 3.90 -24.31 13.86
N GLN A 32 3.21 -23.77 14.87
CA GLN A 32 3.66 -22.59 15.62
C GLN A 32 4.84 -22.87 16.58
N PRO A 33 4.89 -23.99 17.33
CA PRO A 33 6.02 -24.29 18.20
C PRO A 33 7.36 -24.38 17.43
N GLY A 34 8.38 -23.69 17.93
CA GLY A 34 9.71 -23.59 17.29
C GLY A 34 9.75 -22.74 16.02
N SER A 35 8.62 -22.18 15.59
CA SER A 35 8.56 -21.33 14.40
C SER A 35 9.07 -19.91 14.68
N TRP A 36 9.34 -19.17 13.60
CA TRP A 36 9.59 -17.74 13.68
C TRP A 36 8.45 -16.98 14.37
N TYR A 37 7.19 -17.42 14.24
CA TYR A 37 6.04 -16.74 14.85
C TYR A 37 6.05 -16.82 16.38
N GLU A 38 6.54 -17.93 16.95
CA GLU A 38 6.69 -18.06 18.41
C GLU A 38 7.78 -17.13 18.95
N ARG A 39 8.90 -17.00 18.22
CA ARG A 39 10.08 -16.23 18.63
C ARG A 39 10.64 -15.44 17.45
N PRO A 40 10.01 -14.30 17.09
CA PRO A 40 10.37 -13.56 15.90
C PRO A 40 11.78 -12.98 16.02
N LYS A 41 12.70 -13.51 15.20
CA LYS A 41 14.09 -13.07 15.12
C LYS A 41 14.54 -13.07 13.66
N GLY A 42 14.98 -11.91 13.16
CA GLY A 42 15.30 -11.74 11.73
C GLY A 42 14.07 -11.87 10.84
N SER A 43 14.27 -12.18 9.55
CA SER A 43 13.18 -12.45 8.61
C SER A 43 12.87 -13.96 8.56
N PRO A 44 11.59 -14.37 8.50
CA PRO A 44 11.24 -15.78 8.29
C PRO A 44 11.68 -16.24 6.90
N SER A 45 11.89 -17.54 6.73
CA SER A 45 12.03 -18.12 5.38
C SER A 45 10.70 -18.01 4.61
N LEU A 46 10.73 -18.12 3.28
CA LEU A 46 9.51 -18.12 2.47
C LEU A 46 8.56 -19.25 2.89
N GLU A 47 9.08 -20.44 3.17
CA GLU A 47 8.27 -21.59 3.59
C GLU A 47 7.60 -21.36 4.94
N GLN A 48 8.33 -20.80 5.91
CA GLN A 48 7.75 -20.42 7.21
C GLN A 48 6.68 -19.36 7.02
N TRP A 49 6.92 -18.38 6.14
CA TRP A 49 5.94 -17.35 5.80
C TRP A 49 4.67 -17.93 5.17
N GLU A 50 4.79 -18.83 4.19
CA GLU A 50 3.65 -19.49 3.55
C GLU A 50 2.85 -20.35 4.53
N THR A 51 3.53 -21.00 5.48
CA THR A 51 2.90 -21.79 6.55
C THR A 51 2.08 -20.88 7.47
N MET A 52 2.65 -19.75 7.90
CA MET A 52 1.93 -18.73 8.68
C MET A 52 0.74 -18.14 7.91
N LEU A 53 0.92 -17.92 6.61
CA LEU A 53 -0.10 -17.34 5.73
C LEU A 53 -1.23 -18.33 5.39
N GLY A 54 -1.00 -19.64 5.58
CA GLY A 54 -1.94 -20.71 5.22
C GLY A 54 -2.13 -20.91 3.72
N ARG A 55 -1.24 -20.35 2.88
CA ARG A 55 -1.26 -20.50 1.42
C ARG A 55 0.12 -20.24 0.82
N LYS A 56 0.33 -20.75 -0.39
CA LYS A 56 1.51 -20.41 -1.19
C LYS A 56 1.49 -18.94 -1.56
N TYR A 57 2.65 -18.30 -1.40
CA TYR A 57 2.85 -16.93 -1.81
C TYR A 57 3.04 -16.91 -3.32
N VAL A 58 2.14 -16.18 -4.00
CA VAL A 58 2.27 -15.92 -5.43
C VAL A 58 2.67 -14.46 -5.57
N PRO A 59 3.90 -14.16 -6.04
CA PRO A 59 4.30 -12.79 -6.30
C PRO A 59 3.30 -12.11 -7.23
N TYR A 60 2.89 -10.91 -6.85
CA TYR A 60 2.07 -10.10 -7.75
C TYR A 60 2.90 -9.71 -8.97
N THR A 61 2.42 -10.09 -10.17
CA THR A 61 3.00 -9.62 -11.43
C THR A 61 2.05 -8.62 -12.07
N PRO A 62 2.47 -7.36 -12.24
CA PRO A 62 1.66 -6.36 -12.92
C PRO A 62 1.30 -6.82 -14.33
N GLN A 63 0.00 -6.89 -14.64
CA GLN A 63 -0.48 -7.31 -15.95
C GLN A 63 -1.54 -6.35 -16.48
N LYS A 64 -1.33 -5.88 -17.71
CA LYS A 64 -2.30 -5.00 -18.38
C LYS A 64 -3.66 -5.68 -18.45
N GLY A 65 -4.70 -4.98 -17.97
CA GLY A 65 -6.07 -5.50 -17.90
C GLY A 65 -6.50 -5.92 -16.50
N ARG A 66 -5.55 -6.12 -15.58
CA ARG A 66 -5.78 -6.54 -14.19
C ARG A 66 -5.35 -5.53 -13.14
N PHE A 67 -4.87 -4.35 -13.55
CA PHE A 67 -4.49 -3.30 -12.60
C PHE A 67 -5.69 -2.83 -11.78
N THR A 68 -5.38 -2.40 -10.57
CA THR A 68 -6.29 -1.91 -9.55
C THR A 68 -5.82 -0.54 -9.02
N MET A 69 -6.59 0.06 -8.12
CA MET A 69 -6.18 1.30 -7.44
C MET A 69 -5.02 1.10 -6.46
N ASN A 70 -4.64 -0.15 -6.16
CA ASN A 70 -3.54 -0.49 -5.26
C ASN A 70 -2.19 -0.59 -6.00
N ASP A 71 -2.22 -0.58 -7.33
CA ASP A 71 -1.02 -0.60 -8.17
C ASP A 71 -0.34 0.76 -8.22
N THR A 72 0.99 0.75 -8.32
CA THR A 72 1.81 1.95 -8.43
C THR A 72 2.06 2.33 -9.89
N VAL A 73 2.42 3.59 -10.13
CA VAL A 73 2.81 4.05 -11.47
C VAL A 73 4.09 3.34 -11.93
N ILE A 74 5.01 3.05 -11.01
CA ILE A 74 6.26 2.35 -11.31
C ILE A 74 6.00 0.91 -11.77
N ASP A 75 5.07 0.20 -11.12
CA ASP A 75 4.74 -1.19 -11.47
C ASP A 75 4.05 -1.30 -12.83
N MET A 76 3.17 -0.34 -13.14
CA MET A 76 2.33 -0.39 -14.33
C MET A 76 2.98 0.18 -15.61
N LYS A 77 3.96 1.08 -15.51
CA LYS A 77 4.48 1.85 -16.66
C LYS A 77 5.07 0.97 -17.77
N GLU A 78 5.64 -0.17 -17.42
CA GLU A 78 6.25 -1.09 -18.40
C GLU A 78 5.19 -1.84 -19.22
N HIS A 79 3.96 -1.89 -18.72
CA HIS A 79 2.84 -2.63 -19.33
C HIS A 79 1.77 -1.71 -19.92
N SER A 80 1.85 -0.39 -19.72
CA SER A 80 0.82 0.54 -20.17
C SER A 80 1.36 1.89 -20.62
N LEU A 81 1.14 2.22 -21.90
CA LEU A 81 1.56 3.50 -22.50
C LEU A 81 0.98 4.73 -21.78
N VAL A 82 -0.27 4.64 -21.30
CA VAL A 82 -0.93 5.74 -20.57
C VAL A 82 -0.20 5.99 -19.25
N ILE A 83 0.16 4.92 -18.53
CA ILE A 83 0.90 5.05 -17.28
C ILE A 83 2.36 5.45 -17.54
N LYS A 84 2.97 4.99 -18.64
CA LYS A 84 4.30 5.45 -19.07
C LYS A 84 4.33 6.96 -19.33
N ALA A 85 3.29 7.50 -19.98
CA ALA A 85 3.14 8.93 -20.17
C ALA A 85 2.93 9.68 -18.84
N LEU A 86 2.11 9.14 -17.93
CA LEU A 86 1.94 9.69 -16.57
C LEU A 86 3.26 9.72 -15.79
N HIS A 87 4.02 8.63 -15.81
CA HIS A 87 5.34 8.54 -15.17
C HIS A 87 6.31 9.59 -15.74
N TRP A 88 6.34 9.74 -17.07
CA TRP A 88 7.15 10.79 -17.70
C TRP A 88 6.72 12.20 -17.27
N TYR A 89 5.41 12.45 -17.18
CA TYR A 89 4.88 13.74 -16.72
C TYR A 89 5.26 14.03 -15.27
N ILE A 90 5.16 13.04 -14.37
CA ILE A 90 5.60 13.15 -12.97
C ILE A 90 7.09 13.48 -12.90
N LYS A 91 7.94 12.75 -13.64
CA LYS A 91 9.38 13.03 -13.72
C LYS A 91 9.64 14.47 -14.15
N ARG A 92 8.94 14.94 -15.20
CA ARG A 92 9.08 16.30 -15.72
C ARG A 92 8.65 17.37 -14.71
N LEU A 93 7.58 17.13 -13.95
CA LEU A 93 7.13 18.05 -12.90
C LEU A 93 8.15 18.14 -11.77
N ILE A 94 8.63 17.01 -11.26
CA ILE A 94 9.60 16.96 -10.16
C ILE A 94 10.93 17.58 -10.58
N SER A 95 11.38 17.34 -11.82
CA SER A 95 12.61 17.93 -12.36
C SER A 95 12.61 19.47 -12.37
N LYS A 96 11.45 20.14 -12.23
CA LYS A 96 11.39 21.61 -12.10
C LYS A 96 11.81 22.10 -10.71
N GLY A 97 11.65 21.28 -9.67
CA GLY A 97 11.92 21.63 -8.27
C GLY A 97 13.09 20.87 -7.66
N ALA A 98 13.46 19.71 -8.21
CA ALA A 98 14.58 18.90 -7.74
C ALA A 98 15.41 18.39 -8.92
N LYS A 99 16.75 18.43 -8.80
CA LYS A 99 17.65 18.01 -9.88
C LYS A 99 17.67 16.47 -9.99
N PRO A 100 17.56 15.89 -11.20
CA PRO A 100 17.71 14.46 -11.38
C PRO A 100 19.01 13.91 -10.77
N GLY A 101 18.92 12.78 -10.07
CA GLY A 101 20.07 12.12 -9.44
C GLY A 101 20.36 12.53 -7.99
N THR A 102 19.67 13.55 -7.44
CA THR A 102 19.80 13.90 -6.02
C THR A 102 18.92 13.02 -5.12
N PRO A 103 19.23 12.90 -3.81
CA PRO A 103 18.35 12.22 -2.85
C PRO A 103 16.93 12.78 -2.84
N GLU A 104 16.78 14.11 -2.95
CA GLU A 104 15.47 14.78 -2.94
C GLU A 104 14.66 14.40 -4.18
N TYR A 105 15.30 14.34 -5.35
CA TYR A 105 14.64 13.88 -6.57
C TYR A 105 14.17 12.43 -6.45
N ARG A 106 15.03 11.54 -5.94
CA ARG A 106 14.67 10.13 -5.70
C ARG A 106 13.49 10.03 -4.74
N MET A 107 13.55 10.74 -3.62
CA MET A 107 12.48 10.77 -2.63
C MET A 107 11.14 11.23 -3.25
N LEU A 108 11.15 12.31 -4.03
CA LEU A 108 9.93 12.83 -4.67
C LEU A 108 9.37 11.86 -5.73
N ILE A 109 10.24 11.15 -6.46
CA ILE A 109 9.82 10.13 -7.41
C ILE A 109 9.18 8.94 -6.70
N GLU A 110 9.81 8.42 -5.65
CA GLU A 110 9.30 7.28 -4.90
C GLU A 110 7.99 7.63 -4.18
N SER A 111 7.90 8.79 -3.53
CA SER A 111 6.68 9.23 -2.84
C SER A 111 5.52 9.49 -3.80
N SER A 112 5.81 9.88 -5.05
CA SER A 112 4.80 10.11 -6.08
C SER A 112 4.48 8.82 -6.85
N ALA A 113 5.40 8.37 -7.71
CA ALA A 113 5.15 7.27 -8.64
C ALA A 113 5.22 5.87 -7.99
N GLY A 114 5.94 5.74 -6.87
CA GLY A 114 6.02 4.50 -6.07
C GLY A 114 4.84 4.31 -5.13
N SER A 115 3.96 5.30 -4.99
CA SER A 115 2.72 5.18 -4.22
C SER A 115 1.60 4.56 -5.07
N PRO A 116 0.67 3.79 -4.46
CA PRO A 116 -0.54 3.34 -5.12
C PRO A 116 -1.39 4.50 -5.66
N LEU A 117 -2.09 4.30 -6.79
CA LEU A 117 -2.97 5.33 -7.37
C LEU A 117 -4.00 5.87 -6.37
N ARG A 118 -4.49 5.02 -5.44
CA ARG A 118 -5.41 5.45 -4.38
C ARG A 118 -4.77 6.47 -3.44
N SER A 119 -3.52 6.25 -3.04
CA SER A 119 -2.79 7.15 -2.17
C SER A 119 -2.55 8.49 -2.86
N LEU A 120 -2.19 8.46 -4.14
CA LEU A 120 -2.07 9.68 -4.96
C LEU A 120 -3.39 10.44 -5.06
N GLN A 121 -4.52 9.76 -5.25
CA GLN A 121 -5.83 10.40 -5.26
C GLN A 121 -6.13 11.12 -3.94
N ILE A 122 -5.84 10.48 -2.81
CA ILE A 122 -6.10 11.05 -1.48
C ILE A 122 -5.18 12.24 -1.22
N ALA A 123 -3.88 12.11 -1.54
CA ALA A 123 -2.88 13.13 -1.22
C ALA A 123 -2.92 14.35 -2.16
N SER A 124 -3.33 14.17 -3.42
CA SER A 124 -3.28 15.26 -4.42
C SER A 124 -4.49 16.19 -4.44
N GLY A 125 -5.61 15.82 -3.78
CA GLY A 125 -6.87 16.56 -3.90
C GLY A 125 -7.52 16.51 -5.29
N ILE A 126 -6.97 15.72 -6.22
CA ILE A 126 -7.50 15.55 -7.57
C ILE A 126 -8.79 14.71 -7.51
N LYS A 127 -9.80 15.11 -8.29
CA LYS A 127 -11.08 14.40 -8.40
C LYS A 127 -10.88 12.91 -8.67
N GLY A 128 -11.57 12.05 -7.91
CA GLY A 128 -11.41 10.59 -8.01
C GLY A 128 -11.76 9.99 -9.39
N ASN A 129 -12.58 10.67 -10.19
CA ASN A 129 -12.87 10.23 -11.56
C ASN A 129 -11.63 10.24 -12.47
N ILE A 130 -10.66 11.13 -12.20
CA ILE A 130 -9.42 11.20 -12.99
C ILE A 130 -8.62 9.91 -12.84
N PHE A 131 -8.38 9.46 -11.60
CA PHE A 131 -7.65 8.22 -11.35
C PHE A 131 -8.41 6.98 -11.82
N LYS A 132 -9.74 6.94 -11.64
CA LYS A 132 -10.57 5.85 -12.17
C LYS A 132 -10.53 5.78 -13.71
N GLY A 133 -10.56 6.93 -14.38
CA GLY A 133 -10.43 7.04 -15.83
C GLY A 133 -9.05 6.58 -16.30
N LEU A 134 -7.98 7.07 -15.67
CA LEU A 134 -6.60 6.66 -15.93
C LEU A 134 -6.42 5.15 -15.75
N LEU A 135 -6.93 4.58 -14.65
CA LEU A 135 -6.86 3.13 -14.39
C LEU A 135 -7.60 2.32 -15.46
N ALA A 136 -8.78 2.78 -15.91
CA ALA A 136 -9.50 2.11 -16.99
C ALA A 136 -8.69 2.12 -18.30
N MET A 137 -8.09 3.26 -18.66
CA MET A 137 -7.23 3.34 -19.84
C MET A 137 -5.93 2.54 -19.68
N ALA A 138 -5.38 2.50 -18.46
CA ALA A 138 -4.19 1.73 -18.14
C ALA A 138 -4.41 0.24 -18.43
N ASN A 139 -5.60 -0.25 -18.11
CA ASN A 139 -6.10 -1.59 -18.41
C ASN A 139 -6.59 -1.80 -19.85
N GLY A 140 -6.35 -0.86 -20.76
CA GLY A 140 -6.76 -0.96 -22.17
C GLY A 140 -8.22 -0.61 -22.46
N LYS A 141 -9.01 -0.19 -21.47
CA LYS A 141 -10.42 0.20 -21.63
C LYS A 141 -10.53 1.70 -21.95
N TYR A 142 -9.96 2.13 -23.08
CA TYR A 142 -9.78 3.54 -23.44
C TYR A 142 -11.09 4.35 -23.49
N ILE A 143 -12.09 3.86 -24.23
CA ILE A 143 -13.40 4.53 -24.36
C ILE A 143 -14.08 4.69 -22.99
N LYS A 144 -14.04 3.63 -22.17
CA LYS A 144 -14.58 3.68 -20.81
C LYS A 144 -13.84 4.72 -19.96
N GLY A 145 -12.51 4.76 -20.05
CA GLY A 145 -11.69 5.73 -19.35
C GLY A 145 -12.06 7.16 -19.71
N ILE A 146 -12.13 7.49 -21.01
CA ILE A 146 -12.53 8.83 -21.48
C ILE A 146 -13.93 9.19 -20.99
N LYS A 147 -14.91 8.27 -21.07
CA LYS A 147 -16.27 8.49 -20.55
C LYS A 147 -16.27 8.79 -19.04
N ILE A 148 -15.42 8.15 -18.25
CA ILE A 148 -15.30 8.43 -16.81
C ILE A 148 -14.70 9.81 -16.59
N LEU A 149 -13.68 10.20 -17.36
CA LEU A 149 -13.05 11.53 -17.26
C LEU A 149 -14.03 12.66 -17.57
N LEU A 150 -14.89 12.47 -18.59
CA LEU A 150 -15.87 13.46 -19.02
C LEU A 150 -17.09 13.58 -18.08
N LYS A 151 -17.33 12.59 -17.22
CA LYS A 151 -18.44 12.58 -16.25
C LYS A 151 -18.07 13.20 -14.89
N GLY A 152 -16.89 13.81 -14.77
CA GLY A 152 -16.34 14.36 -13.52
C GLY A 152 -16.45 15.86 -13.38
#